data_AF-A0A2H5MWG8-F1
#
_entry.id   AF-A0A2H5MWG8-F1
#
_cell.length_a   1.000
_cell.length_b   1.000
_cell.length_c   1.000
_cell.angle_alpha   90.00
_cell.angle_beta   90.00
_cell.angle_gamma   90.00
#
_symmetry.space_group_name_H-M   'P 1'
#
loop_
_entity.id
_entity.type
_entity.pdbx_description
1 polymer ?
#
loop_
_entity_poly.entity_id
_entity_poly.type
_entity_poly.pdbx_seq_one_letter_code
_entity_poly.pdbx_strand_id
1 'polypeptide(L)'
;MAVDRFNSPETVITELPDKQSDSTALGATIQRINGALECGGKQPDEVQARIGYYTDYCNNQNISPKMALLNVFLGLFLLALTNIPGNVVCQNSVTDLVTPEFFDGIKNQAPATCEGKGFYTRDAFITALNSYPEFGRTDTKREVAAFFAHVTHETTGQFSFSLSFDSWYLSIISSDFCYIEEKNKADPHCTSPQYPCANGKFYYGRGPIQLTGNGNYIEAGRAIGFDGLNSPETVARDRVISFKTALWFWMTYVHSVLNQGFGETIRKINGPAECGGRNRDQVLDRVRRYTDYCKRFGVDPGPRLEC
;
A
#
# COMPACT_ATOMS: atom_id res chain seq x y z
N MET A 1 -62.95 -29.07 -34.34
CA MET A 1 -62.14 -30.24 -33.91
C MET A 1 -60.78 -29.71 -33.47
N ALA A 2 -60.26 -30.16 -32.30
CA ALA A 2 -58.93 -29.95 -31.68
C ALA A 2 -58.32 -28.50 -31.66
N VAL A 3 -58.04 -27.84 -30.51
CA VAL A 3 -56.85 -27.93 -29.58
C VAL A 3 -55.48 -28.11 -30.29
N ASP A 4 -54.38 -27.41 -29.96
CA ASP A 4 -53.90 -26.79 -28.70
C ASP A 4 -53.08 -25.48 -28.94
N ARG A 5 -53.17 -24.45 -28.06
CA ARG A 5 -52.15 -23.89 -27.11
C ARG A 5 -50.74 -23.53 -27.67
N PHE A 6 -50.04 -22.44 -27.29
CA PHE A 6 -50.19 -21.42 -26.22
C PHE A 6 -49.63 -20.02 -26.66
N ASN A 7 -50.02 -18.96 -25.94
CA ASN A 7 -49.58 -17.55 -25.99
C ASN A 7 -48.05 -17.33 -25.89
N SER A 8 -47.41 -16.17 -26.17
CA SER A 8 -47.63 -14.88 -26.89
C SER A 8 -46.34 -14.00 -26.63
N PRO A 9 -46.21 -12.68 -26.89
CA PRO A 9 -44.94 -12.04 -27.32
C PRO A 9 -44.16 -11.37 -26.15
N GLU A 10 -43.00 -10.70 -26.27
CA GLU A 10 -42.70 -9.47 -27.04
C GLU A 10 -41.20 -9.15 -27.20
N THR A 11 -40.87 -8.67 -28.39
CA THR A 11 -40.10 -7.44 -28.73
C THR A 11 -39.04 -6.88 -27.76
N VAL A 12 -37.79 -6.73 -28.27
CA VAL A 12 -36.67 -6.04 -27.60
C VAL A 12 -36.22 -4.82 -28.43
N ILE A 13 -36.37 -3.61 -27.88
CA ILE A 13 -35.65 -2.38 -28.29
C ILE A 13 -35.50 -1.49 -27.04
N THR A 14 -34.29 -1.03 -26.72
CA THR A 14 -33.94 0.39 -26.39
C THR A 14 -32.48 0.54 -25.93
N GLU A 15 -31.72 1.33 -26.67
CA GLU A 15 -30.75 2.31 -26.14
C GLU A 15 -31.53 3.59 -25.73
N LEU A 16 -31.10 4.53 -24.88
CA LEU A 16 -29.93 4.84 -24.02
C LEU A 16 -30.50 5.78 -22.88
N PRO A 17 -29.77 6.53 -21.99
CA PRO A 17 -28.35 6.83 -21.89
C PRO A 17 -27.70 6.66 -20.49
N ASP A 18 -26.43 7.03 -20.41
CA ASP A 18 -25.56 7.07 -19.22
C ASP A 18 -26.06 8.00 -18.10
N LYS A 19 -25.92 7.55 -16.84
CA LYS A 19 -25.92 8.45 -15.67
C LYS A 19 -25.11 7.87 -14.50
N GLN A 20 -24.00 8.55 -14.25
CA GLN A 20 -23.06 8.35 -13.15
C GLN A 20 -23.72 8.55 -11.76
N SER A 21 -23.09 7.97 -10.72
CA SER A 21 -23.41 8.00 -9.26
C SER A 21 -24.21 6.80 -8.67
N ASP A 22 -23.99 6.57 -7.37
CA ASP A 22 -24.58 5.56 -6.45
C ASP A 22 -24.28 4.05 -6.59
N SER A 23 -23.76 3.53 -7.70
CA SER A 23 -23.44 2.09 -7.80
C SER A 23 -22.26 1.64 -6.90
N THR A 24 -21.28 2.51 -6.64
CA THR A 24 -20.11 2.22 -5.80
C THR A 24 -20.44 2.13 -4.30
N ALA A 25 -21.44 2.89 -3.84
CA ALA A 25 -21.85 2.88 -2.43
C ALA A 25 -22.59 1.58 -2.05
N LEU A 26 -23.43 1.08 -2.97
CA LEU A 26 -24.15 -0.18 -2.75
C LEU A 26 -23.21 -1.38 -2.78
N GLY A 27 -22.23 -1.43 -3.70
CA GLY A 27 -21.23 -2.50 -3.76
C GLY A 27 -20.40 -2.62 -2.47
N ALA A 28 -19.90 -1.50 -1.95
CA ALA A 28 -19.17 -1.47 -0.68
C ALA A 28 -20.06 -1.86 0.52
N THR A 29 -21.37 -1.63 0.44
CA THR A 29 -22.33 -1.99 1.50
C THR A 29 -22.68 -3.48 1.44
N ILE A 30 -22.90 -4.05 0.25
CA ILE A 30 -23.14 -5.50 0.05
C ILE A 30 -21.91 -6.30 0.53
N GLN A 31 -20.69 -5.88 0.18
CA GLN A 31 -19.47 -6.57 0.61
C GLN A 31 -19.27 -6.55 2.12
N ARG A 32 -19.74 -5.48 2.81
CA ARG A 32 -19.74 -5.39 4.29
C ARG A 32 -20.84 -6.22 4.96
N ILE A 33 -21.93 -6.53 4.27
CA ILE A 33 -23.05 -7.31 4.82
C ILE A 33 -22.85 -8.82 4.59
N ASN A 34 -22.43 -9.24 3.37
CA ASN A 34 -22.43 -10.65 2.96
C ASN A 34 -21.10 -11.17 2.36
N GLY A 35 -20.00 -10.39 2.36
CA GLY A 35 -18.77 -10.75 1.62
C GLY A 35 -18.19 -12.14 1.95
N ALA A 36 -18.35 -12.63 3.18
CA ALA A 36 -17.87 -13.93 3.63
C ALA A 36 -18.79 -15.13 3.29
N LEU A 37 -19.73 -14.96 2.35
CA LEU A 37 -20.56 -16.04 1.82
C LEU A 37 -20.25 -16.35 0.35
N GLU A 38 -19.85 -15.32 -0.40
CA GLU A 38 -19.78 -15.37 -1.86
C GLU A 38 -18.34 -15.33 -2.40
N CYS A 39 -17.39 -14.73 -1.66
CA CYS A 39 -15.97 -14.61 -2.04
C CYS A 39 -15.16 -15.94 -1.93
N GLY A 40 -15.80 -17.07 -2.26
CA GLY A 40 -15.23 -18.42 -2.25
C GLY A 40 -16.12 -19.51 -2.87
N GLY A 41 -17.36 -19.20 -3.26
CA GLY A 41 -18.19 -20.06 -4.11
C GLY A 41 -18.73 -21.36 -3.48
N LYS A 42 -18.77 -21.49 -2.15
CA LYS A 42 -19.43 -22.62 -1.47
C LYS A 42 -20.46 -22.12 -0.46
N GLN A 43 -21.71 -22.56 -0.61
CA GLN A 43 -22.80 -22.28 0.32
C GLN A 43 -22.93 -23.44 1.32
N PRO A 44 -22.49 -23.31 2.59
CA PRO A 44 -22.76 -24.31 3.62
C PRO A 44 -24.21 -24.23 4.13
N ASP A 45 -24.72 -25.34 4.66
CA ASP A 45 -26.13 -25.50 5.09
C ASP A 45 -26.59 -24.45 6.12
N GLU A 46 -25.65 -23.98 6.94
CA GLU A 46 -25.80 -22.92 7.95
C GLU A 46 -26.28 -21.58 7.37
N VAL A 47 -26.07 -21.34 6.07
CA VAL A 47 -26.60 -20.18 5.34
C VAL A 47 -28.06 -20.38 5.01
N GLN A 48 -28.40 -21.55 4.44
CA GLN A 48 -29.76 -21.87 4.04
C GLN A 48 -30.68 -21.88 5.26
N ALA A 49 -30.17 -22.34 6.42
CA ALA A 49 -30.84 -22.21 7.71
C ALA A 49 -31.15 -20.74 8.11
N ARG A 50 -30.23 -19.80 7.87
CA ARG A 50 -30.45 -18.36 8.16
C ARG A 50 -31.46 -17.73 7.20
N ILE A 51 -31.36 -18.04 5.90
CA ILE A 51 -32.32 -17.58 4.89
C ILE A 51 -33.73 -18.10 5.21
N GLY A 52 -33.85 -19.37 5.60
CA GLY A 52 -35.10 -19.96 6.07
C GLY A 52 -35.66 -19.24 7.30
N TYR A 53 -34.84 -19.03 8.33
CA TYR A 53 -35.26 -18.33 9.55
C TYR A 53 -35.80 -16.90 9.29
N TYR A 54 -35.10 -16.11 8.47
CA TYR A 54 -35.58 -14.77 8.09
C TYR A 54 -36.86 -14.81 7.24
N THR A 55 -36.99 -15.81 6.37
CA THR A 55 -38.19 -16.00 5.55
C THR A 55 -39.41 -16.33 6.43
N ASP A 56 -39.27 -17.26 7.37
CA ASP A 56 -40.32 -17.62 8.32
C ASP A 56 -40.69 -16.47 9.25
N TYR A 57 -39.70 -15.70 9.74
CA TYR A 57 -39.97 -14.51 10.53
C TYR A 57 -40.79 -13.46 9.75
N CYS A 58 -40.41 -13.17 8.49
CA CYS A 58 -41.16 -12.24 7.64
C CYS A 58 -42.59 -12.71 7.35
N ASN A 59 -42.77 -14.01 7.06
CA ASN A 59 -44.07 -14.62 6.83
C ASN A 59 -44.96 -14.54 8.08
N ASN A 60 -44.42 -14.89 9.25
CA ASN A 60 -45.16 -14.86 10.53
C ASN A 60 -45.53 -13.44 11.00
N GLN A 61 -44.80 -12.42 10.57
CA GLN A 61 -45.14 -11.01 10.85
C GLN A 61 -45.96 -10.36 9.72
N ASN A 62 -46.23 -11.08 8.62
CA ASN A 62 -46.91 -10.58 7.43
C ASN A 62 -46.24 -9.34 6.80
N ILE A 63 -44.89 -9.32 6.81
CA ILE A 63 -44.07 -8.21 6.29
C ILE A 63 -43.30 -8.70 5.06
N SER A 64 -43.30 -7.89 3.99
CA SER A 64 -42.49 -8.17 2.79
C SER A 64 -40.98 -8.10 3.12
N PRO A 65 -40.17 -9.11 2.77
CA PRO A 65 -38.72 -9.12 3.05
C PRO A 65 -37.96 -7.88 2.54
N LYS A 66 -38.46 -7.23 1.47
CA LYS A 66 -37.88 -5.98 0.94
C LYS A 66 -38.02 -4.78 1.88
N MET A 67 -38.99 -4.76 2.79
CA MET A 67 -39.22 -3.64 3.73
C MET A 67 -38.38 -3.75 5.01
N ALA A 68 -37.97 -4.97 5.41
CA ALA A 68 -37.21 -5.18 6.64
C ALA A 68 -35.79 -4.59 6.59
N LEU A 69 -35.21 -4.48 5.39
CA LEU A 69 -33.85 -3.99 5.16
C LEU A 69 -33.63 -2.51 5.53
N LEU A 70 -34.68 -1.70 5.67
CA LEU A 70 -34.50 -0.25 5.92
C LEU A 70 -34.55 0.14 7.41
N ASN A 71 -35.20 -0.66 8.27
CA ASN A 71 -35.55 -0.25 9.64
C ASN A 71 -34.96 -1.13 10.77
N VAL A 72 -34.24 -2.21 10.47
CA VAL A 72 -33.69 -3.13 11.50
C VAL A 72 -32.21 -2.84 11.85
N PHE A 73 -31.50 -2.07 11.04
CA PHE A 73 -30.05 -1.83 11.18
C PHE A 73 -29.59 -1.17 12.49
N LEU A 74 -30.49 -0.51 13.25
CA LEU A 74 -30.17 0.07 14.56
C LEU A 74 -30.44 -0.85 15.76
N GLY A 75 -31.26 -1.90 15.60
CA GLY A 75 -31.88 -2.61 16.73
C GLY A 75 -31.16 -3.86 17.22
N LEU A 76 -30.55 -4.64 16.32
CA LEU A 76 -30.05 -6.00 16.65
C LEU A 76 -28.52 -6.13 16.76
N PHE A 77 -27.77 -5.05 16.52
CA PHE A 77 -26.30 -5.07 16.61
C PHE A 77 -25.77 -5.28 18.04
N LEU A 78 -26.60 -5.06 19.06
CA LEU A 78 -26.24 -5.15 20.48
C LEU A 78 -26.38 -6.55 21.10
N LEU A 79 -27.09 -7.49 20.45
CA LEU A 79 -27.39 -8.81 21.03
C LEU A 79 -26.57 -9.98 20.47
N ALA A 80 -25.77 -9.76 19.43
CA ALA A 80 -24.96 -10.80 18.76
C ALA A 80 -23.50 -10.91 19.27
N LEU A 81 -23.10 -10.14 20.29
CA LEU A 81 -21.70 -10.02 20.73
C LEU A 81 -21.25 -11.08 21.77
N THR A 82 -22.12 -11.96 22.24
CA THR A 82 -21.82 -12.84 23.39
C THR A 82 -21.19 -14.20 23.04
N ASN A 83 -21.11 -14.61 21.77
CA ASN A 83 -20.61 -15.94 21.38
C ASN A 83 -19.89 -15.97 20.01
N ILE A 84 -19.05 -14.98 19.69
CA ILE A 84 -18.14 -15.06 18.53
C ILE A 84 -16.73 -15.39 19.04
N PRO A 85 -16.13 -16.54 18.66
CA PRO A 85 -14.72 -16.79 18.93
C PRO A 85 -13.84 -15.91 18.03
N GLY A 86 -13.26 -14.85 18.61
CA GLY A 86 -12.05 -14.16 18.13
C GLY A 86 -12.10 -13.49 16.75
N ASN A 87 -12.44 -12.20 16.74
CA ASN A 87 -11.93 -11.17 15.81
C ASN A 87 -11.81 -11.52 14.30
N VAL A 88 -12.89 -11.34 13.54
CA VAL A 88 -12.78 -11.12 12.09
C VAL A 88 -12.43 -9.64 11.84
N VAL A 89 -11.15 -9.35 11.59
CA VAL A 89 -10.67 -8.02 11.19
C VAL A 89 -10.44 -8.02 9.68
N CYS A 90 -11.22 -7.22 8.94
CA CYS A 90 -10.90 -6.92 7.54
C CYS A 90 -9.67 -6.02 7.48
N GLN A 91 -8.48 -6.62 7.41
CA GLN A 91 -7.26 -5.89 7.06
C GLN A 91 -7.35 -5.44 5.59
N ASN A 92 -6.94 -4.20 5.32
CA ASN A 92 -6.73 -3.76 3.95
C ASN A 92 -5.50 -4.51 3.41
N SER A 93 -5.53 -5.02 2.18
CA SER A 93 -4.28 -5.49 1.58
C SER A 93 -3.38 -4.29 1.27
N VAL A 94 -2.07 -4.53 1.15
CA VAL A 94 -1.12 -3.50 0.70
C VAL A 94 -1.52 -2.95 -0.68
N THR A 95 -2.08 -3.79 -1.55
CA THR A 95 -2.59 -3.42 -2.88
C THR A 95 -3.77 -2.45 -2.82
N ASP A 96 -4.62 -2.56 -1.80
CA ASP A 96 -5.79 -1.68 -1.59
C ASP A 96 -5.39 -0.32 -1.00
N LEU A 97 -4.30 -0.26 -0.23
CA LEU A 97 -3.77 1.00 0.30
C LEU A 97 -2.94 1.74 -0.74
N VAL A 98 -2.06 1.03 -1.45
CA VAL A 98 -1.25 1.57 -2.53
C VAL A 98 -2.10 1.58 -3.79
N THR A 99 -3.08 2.47 -3.87
CA THR A 99 -3.90 2.68 -5.07
C THR A 99 -3.10 3.40 -6.17
N PRO A 100 -3.59 3.44 -7.43
CA PRO A 100 -3.01 4.32 -8.45
C PRO A 100 -2.96 5.77 -7.98
N GLU A 101 -4.01 6.30 -7.36
CA GLU A 101 -4.09 7.69 -6.89
C GLU A 101 -3.07 7.99 -5.79
N PHE A 102 -2.84 7.05 -4.86
CA PHE A 102 -1.80 7.20 -3.84
C PHE A 102 -0.39 7.21 -4.45
N PHE A 103 -0.07 6.20 -5.27
CA PHE A 103 1.28 6.05 -5.84
C PHE A 103 1.60 7.15 -6.86
N ASP A 104 0.66 7.45 -7.76
CA ASP A 104 0.80 8.50 -8.76
C ASP A 104 0.76 9.89 -8.12
N GLY A 105 -0.04 10.08 -7.07
CA GLY A 105 -0.06 11.29 -6.25
C GLY A 105 1.27 11.58 -5.53
N ILE A 106 2.15 10.59 -5.38
CA ILE A 106 3.54 10.79 -4.96
C ILE A 106 4.39 11.21 -6.18
N LYS A 107 4.59 10.32 -7.17
CA LYS A 107 5.56 10.56 -8.26
C LYS A 107 5.20 11.75 -9.17
N ASN A 108 3.92 12.13 -9.27
CA ASN A 108 3.50 13.20 -10.17
C ASN A 108 3.85 14.60 -9.65
N GLN A 109 4.23 14.74 -8.37
CA GLN A 109 4.80 15.97 -7.82
C GLN A 109 6.19 16.27 -8.40
N ALA A 110 6.94 15.24 -8.79
CA ALA A 110 8.25 15.38 -9.41
C ALA A 110 8.17 15.96 -10.86
N PRO A 111 9.09 16.87 -11.25
CA PRO A 111 9.20 17.36 -12.64
C PRO A 111 9.36 16.25 -13.68
N ALA A 112 9.00 16.52 -14.94
CA ALA A 112 9.17 15.57 -16.04
C ALA A 112 10.65 15.20 -16.33
N THR A 113 11.59 15.99 -15.85
CA THR A 113 13.05 15.78 -15.97
C THR A 113 13.62 14.81 -14.94
N CYS A 114 12.85 14.37 -13.95
CA CYS A 114 13.28 13.39 -12.97
C CYS A 114 13.38 11.99 -13.57
N GLU A 115 14.56 11.38 -13.51
CA GLU A 115 14.85 10.05 -14.07
C GLU A 115 13.91 8.96 -13.54
N GLY A 116 13.56 9.01 -12.25
CA GLY A 116 12.68 8.05 -11.60
C GLY A 116 11.22 8.09 -12.08
N LYS A 117 10.76 9.19 -12.70
CA LYS A 117 9.32 9.41 -13.01
C LYS A 117 8.74 8.38 -13.99
N GLY A 118 9.54 7.88 -14.93
CA GLY A 118 9.17 6.80 -15.85
C GLY A 118 9.64 5.40 -15.41
N PHE A 119 10.45 5.33 -14.35
CA PHE A 119 11.06 4.09 -13.87
C PHE A 119 10.23 3.46 -12.76
N TYR A 120 9.86 4.26 -11.74
CA TYR A 120 9.05 3.82 -10.61
C TYR A 120 7.57 3.76 -10.99
N THR A 121 7.02 2.54 -11.04
CA THR A 121 5.61 2.30 -11.33
C THR A 121 4.95 1.48 -10.22
N ARG A 122 3.66 1.73 -9.99
CA ARG A 122 2.84 0.97 -9.05
C ARG A 122 2.91 -0.53 -9.35
N ASP A 123 2.78 -0.92 -10.61
CA ASP A 123 2.77 -2.33 -11.01
C ASP A 123 4.10 -3.04 -10.73
N ALA A 124 5.23 -2.33 -10.83
CA ALA A 124 6.53 -2.86 -10.43
C ALA A 124 6.62 -3.07 -8.91
N PHE A 125 6.08 -2.14 -8.12
CA PHE A 125 5.96 -2.29 -6.67
C PHE A 125 5.07 -3.49 -6.29
N ILE A 126 3.87 -3.62 -6.89
CA ILE A 126 2.95 -4.74 -6.63
C ILE A 126 3.55 -6.08 -7.10
N THR A 127 4.33 -6.09 -8.19
CA THR A 127 5.03 -7.30 -8.65
C THR A 127 6.17 -7.67 -7.70
N ALA A 128 6.89 -6.70 -7.13
CA ALA A 128 7.92 -6.92 -6.13
C ALA A 128 7.33 -7.41 -4.78
N LEU A 129 6.19 -6.86 -4.38
CA LEU A 129 5.43 -7.22 -3.17
C LEU A 129 5.11 -8.72 -3.11
N ASN A 130 4.87 -9.38 -4.25
CA ASN A 130 4.62 -10.83 -4.31
C ASN A 130 5.80 -11.68 -3.77
N SER A 131 7.00 -11.13 -3.62
CA SER A 131 8.14 -11.79 -2.97
C SER A 131 8.21 -11.58 -1.45
N TYR A 132 7.34 -10.73 -0.88
CA TYR A 132 7.33 -10.34 0.54
C TYR A 132 5.92 -10.36 1.14
N PRO A 133 5.27 -11.55 1.22
CA PRO A 133 3.88 -11.67 1.64
C PRO A 133 3.61 -11.28 3.11
N GLU A 134 4.64 -11.15 3.95
CA GLU A 134 4.53 -10.70 5.34
C GLU A 134 4.56 -9.17 5.49
N PHE A 135 4.96 -8.43 4.45
CA PHE A 135 4.92 -6.97 4.45
C PHE A 135 3.47 -6.48 4.52
N GLY A 136 3.17 -5.64 5.51
CA GLY A 136 1.85 -5.06 5.72
C GLY A 136 0.85 -5.98 6.44
N ARG A 137 1.28 -7.04 7.13
CA ARG A 137 0.36 -7.99 7.80
C ARG A 137 -0.05 -7.68 9.23
N THR A 138 0.76 -6.95 10.00
CA THR A 138 0.42 -6.66 11.41
C THR A 138 -0.21 -5.28 11.55
N ASP A 139 0.32 -4.29 10.84
CA ASP A 139 -0.09 -2.89 10.92
C ASP A 139 -0.04 -2.25 9.53
N THR A 140 -0.84 -2.77 8.60
CA THR A 140 -0.75 -2.50 7.15
C THR A 140 -0.64 -1.01 6.84
N LYS A 141 -1.44 -0.17 7.49
CA LYS A 141 -1.48 1.26 7.21
C LYS A 141 -0.21 1.99 7.65
N ARG A 142 0.27 1.76 8.88
CA ARG A 142 1.51 2.39 9.35
C ARG A 142 2.74 1.80 8.69
N GLU A 143 2.76 0.50 8.41
CA GLU A 143 3.88 -0.14 7.71
C GLU A 143 4.05 0.42 6.29
N VAL A 144 2.97 0.47 5.51
CA VAL A 144 2.98 1.04 4.15
C VAL A 144 3.33 2.52 4.21
N ALA A 145 2.75 3.30 5.13
CA ALA A 145 3.09 4.72 5.28
C ALA A 145 4.56 4.93 5.63
N ALA A 146 5.12 4.14 6.55
CA ALA A 146 6.52 4.25 6.98
C ALA A 146 7.47 3.84 5.85
N PHE A 147 7.23 2.71 5.19
CA PHE A 147 8.02 2.26 4.03
C PHE A 147 8.05 3.32 2.94
N PHE A 148 6.88 3.82 2.51
CA PHE A 148 6.81 4.86 1.48
C PHE A 148 7.51 6.15 1.93
N ALA A 149 7.35 6.58 3.18
CA ALA A 149 7.98 7.79 3.70
C ALA A 149 9.51 7.74 3.71
N HIS A 150 10.10 6.56 3.94
CA HIS A 150 11.53 6.36 3.79
C HIS A 150 11.95 6.39 2.32
N VAL A 151 11.34 5.57 1.46
CA VAL A 151 11.81 5.48 0.06
C VAL A 151 11.58 6.74 -0.76
N THR A 152 10.57 7.55 -0.42
CA THR A 152 10.36 8.85 -1.07
C THR A 152 11.34 9.90 -0.58
N HIS A 153 11.80 9.82 0.68
CA HIS A 153 12.91 10.63 1.19
C HIS A 153 14.24 10.27 0.48
N GLU A 154 14.63 9.00 0.44
CA GLU A 154 15.90 8.56 -0.19
C GLU A 154 16.02 8.97 -1.66
N THR A 155 14.89 9.04 -2.38
CA THR A 155 14.84 9.32 -3.81
C THR A 155 14.46 10.77 -4.16
N THR A 156 14.36 11.66 -3.16
CA THR A 156 13.80 13.00 -3.37
C THR A 156 14.75 13.93 -4.16
N GLY A 157 14.20 14.58 -5.18
CA GLY A 157 14.89 15.58 -6.00
C GLY A 157 15.23 16.84 -5.23
N GLN A 158 14.19 17.34 -4.57
CA GLN A 158 14.11 18.55 -3.76
C GLN A 158 12.87 18.39 -2.87
N PHE A 159 12.97 18.83 -1.62
CA PHE A 159 11.82 19.06 -0.75
C PHE A 159 11.85 20.51 -0.29
N SER A 160 10.79 21.27 -0.55
CA SER A 160 10.73 22.69 -0.19
C SER A 160 9.30 23.11 0.09
N PHE A 161 9.11 23.90 1.15
CA PHE A 161 7.88 24.61 1.41
C PHE A 161 7.93 25.98 0.74
N SER A 162 6.94 26.28 -0.09
CA SER A 162 6.67 27.64 -0.55
C SER A 162 5.38 28.14 0.10
N LEU A 163 5.50 29.20 0.88
CA LEU A 163 4.37 29.94 1.43
C LEU A 163 4.02 31.08 0.47
N SER A 164 2.89 30.97 -0.22
CA SER A 164 2.30 32.11 -0.93
C SER A 164 1.43 32.89 0.04
N PHE A 165 1.90 34.08 0.44
CA PHE A 165 1.11 35.01 1.27
C PHE A 165 -0.19 35.45 0.58
N ASP A 166 -0.17 35.61 -0.75
CA ASP A 166 -1.31 36.10 -1.53
C ASP A 166 -2.39 35.04 -1.76
N SER A 167 -2.06 33.74 -1.63
CA SER A 167 -2.96 32.63 -1.93
C SER A 167 -3.39 31.82 -0.71
N TRP A 168 -2.94 32.18 0.51
CA TRP A 168 -3.07 31.37 1.75
C TRP A 168 -2.68 29.89 1.59
N TYR A 169 -1.90 29.58 0.54
CA TYR A 169 -1.64 28.22 0.08
C TYR A 169 -0.21 27.82 0.44
N LEU A 170 -0.11 26.72 1.20
CA LEU A 170 1.15 26.04 1.46
C LEU A 170 1.43 25.08 0.29
N SER A 171 2.29 25.49 -0.63
CA SER A 171 2.78 24.59 -1.67
C SER A 171 3.93 23.75 -1.12
N ILE A 172 3.69 22.45 -1.00
CA ILE A 172 4.77 21.47 -0.81
C ILE A 172 5.27 21.11 -2.20
N ILE A 173 6.51 21.48 -2.50
CA ILE A 173 7.20 20.98 -3.68
C ILE A 173 8.07 19.83 -3.20
N SER A 174 7.56 18.59 -3.32
CA SER A 174 8.39 17.39 -3.25
C SER A 174 8.68 16.90 -4.67
N SER A 175 9.91 16.46 -4.91
CA SER A 175 10.26 15.68 -6.09
C SER A 175 10.55 14.25 -5.65
N ASP A 176 9.58 13.63 -4.97
CA ASP A 176 9.71 12.26 -4.49
C ASP A 176 9.77 11.27 -5.67
N PHE A 177 10.52 10.16 -5.52
CA PHE A 177 10.83 9.24 -6.62
C PHE A 177 11.53 9.92 -7.82
N CYS A 178 12.36 10.95 -7.58
CA CYS A 178 13.07 11.64 -8.64
C CYS A 178 14.34 10.93 -9.10
N TYR A 179 15.13 10.39 -8.16
CA TYR A 179 16.39 9.71 -8.45
C TYR A 179 16.27 8.19 -8.38
N ILE A 180 16.97 7.53 -9.28
CA ILE A 180 17.19 6.08 -9.33
C ILE A 180 18.57 5.75 -8.76
N GLU A 181 19.57 6.57 -9.05
CA GLU A 181 20.95 6.40 -8.58
C GLU A 181 21.45 7.64 -7.81
N GLU A 182 22.40 7.41 -6.90
CA GLU A 182 23.07 8.47 -6.15
C GLU A 182 23.70 9.54 -7.09
N LYS A 183 23.62 10.81 -6.71
CA LYS A 183 24.15 11.93 -7.52
C LYS A 183 25.66 11.87 -7.68
N ASN A 184 26.39 11.55 -6.60
CA ASN A 184 27.84 11.43 -6.60
C ASN A 184 28.22 9.95 -6.78
N LYS A 185 28.77 9.61 -7.94
CA LYS A 185 29.11 8.22 -8.31
C LYS A 185 30.62 7.95 -8.22
N ALA A 186 31.37 8.82 -7.55
CA ALA A 186 32.83 8.76 -7.48
C ALA A 186 33.39 7.76 -6.45
N ASP A 187 32.67 7.51 -5.36
CA ASP A 187 33.03 6.48 -4.38
C ASP A 187 32.54 5.10 -4.88
N PRO A 188 33.40 4.07 -4.92
CA PRO A 188 32.98 2.70 -5.21
C PRO A 188 32.04 2.08 -4.15
N HIS A 189 31.96 2.62 -2.94
CA HIS A 189 31.33 2.02 -1.75
C HIS A 189 31.72 0.54 -1.56
N CYS A 190 33.00 0.26 -1.81
CA CYS A 190 33.61 -1.04 -1.62
C CYS A 190 34.20 -1.12 -0.20
N THR A 191 33.37 -1.39 0.80
CA THR A 191 33.75 -1.25 2.22
C THR A 191 33.66 -2.53 3.04
N SER A 192 32.88 -3.54 2.61
CA SER A 192 32.83 -4.83 3.32
C SER A 192 34.07 -5.67 3.00
N PRO A 193 34.91 -6.03 4.00
CA PRO A 193 36.12 -6.82 3.79
C PRO A 193 35.82 -8.31 3.52
N GLN A 194 34.59 -8.76 3.82
CA GLN A 194 34.15 -10.14 3.58
C GLN A 194 33.93 -10.45 2.08
N TYR A 195 33.77 -9.41 1.26
CA TYR A 195 33.37 -9.55 -0.13
C TYR A 195 34.26 -8.70 -1.07
N PRO A 196 35.33 -9.28 -1.64
CA PRO A 196 36.16 -8.61 -2.62
C PRO A 196 35.32 -8.08 -3.79
N CYS A 197 35.46 -6.78 -4.07
CA CYS A 197 34.65 -6.12 -5.09
C CYS A 197 35.03 -6.54 -6.51
N ALA A 198 34.03 -6.66 -7.38
CA ALA A 198 34.27 -6.94 -8.79
C ALA A 198 34.98 -5.75 -9.45
N ASN A 199 35.91 -6.05 -10.36
CA ASN A 199 36.71 -5.03 -11.04
C ASN A 199 35.79 -4.06 -11.83
N GLY A 200 36.01 -2.75 -11.66
CA GLY A 200 35.22 -1.70 -12.30
C GLY A 200 33.77 -1.58 -11.82
N LYS A 201 33.38 -2.20 -10.70
CA LYS A 201 32.01 -2.13 -10.16
C LYS A 201 31.92 -1.20 -8.94
N PHE A 202 30.80 -0.48 -8.89
CA PHE A 202 30.52 0.58 -7.93
C PHE A 202 29.15 0.33 -7.28
N TYR A 203 29.11 0.43 -5.95
CA TYR A 203 28.00 0.07 -5.08
C TYR A 203 27.39 1.29 -4.37
N TYR A 204 27.44 2.47 -5.00
CA TYR A 204 26.72 3.68 -4.57
C TYR A 204 25.19 3.46 -4.53
N GLY A 205 24.47 4.42 -3.95
CA GLY A 205 23.03 4.32 -3.75
C GLY A 205 22.25 4.02 -5.03
N ARG A 206 21.39 2.99 -5.00
CA ARG A 206 20.42 2.70 -6.08
C ARG A 206 19.05 2.28 -5.58
N GLY A 207 18.03 2.62 -6.36
CA GLY A 207 16.65 2.21 -6.12
C GLY A 207 15.97 2.97 -4.97
N PRO A 208 14.75 2.54 -4.58
CA PRO A 208 13.92 3.27 -3.62
C PRO A 208 14.55 3.43 -2.24
N ILE A 209 15.37 2.49 -1.79
CA ILE A 209 16.04 2.55 -0.48
C ILE A 209 17.49 3.07 -0.56
N GLN A 210 17.93 3.53 -1.76
CA GLN A 210 19.32 3.87 -2.06
C GLN A 210 20.31 2.83 -1.54
N LEU A 211 20.11 1.57 -1.97
CA LEU A 211 20.93 0.42 -1.57
C LEU A 211 22.41 0.73 -1.85
N THR A 212 23.22 0.71 -0.79
CA THR A 212 24.62 1.16 -0.82
C THR A 212 25.53 0.13 -0.16
N GLY A 213 26.73 -0.07 -0.70
CA GLY A 213 27.77 -0.94 -0.14
C GLY A 213 27.77 -2.36 -0.71
N ASN A 214 28.94 -2.85 -1.14
CA ASN A 214 29.15 -4.17 -1.75
C ASN A 214 28.46 -5.34 -0.99
N GLY A 215 28.52 -5.36 0.35
CA GLY A 215 27.86 -6.39 1.16
C GLY A 215 26.33 -6.42 1.00
N ASN A 216 25.68 -5.26 1.06
CA ASN A 216 24.22 -5.13 0.92
C ASN A 216 23.75 -5.58 -0.47
N TYR A 217 24.48 -5.23 -1.53
CA TYR A 217 24.16 -5.71 -2.89
C TYR A 217 24.23 -7.23 -3.01
N ILE A 218 25.24 -7.86 -2.40
CA ILE A 218 25.43 -9.32 -2.45
C ILE A 218 24.34 -10.05 -1.67
N GLU A 219 23.99 -9.56 -0.48
CA GLU A 219 22.96 -10.17 0.36
C GLU A 219 21.57 -10.01 -0.25
N ALA A 220 21.24 -8.82 -0.77
CA ALA A 220 20.04 -8.60 -1.57
C ALA A 220 20.02 -9.50 -2.81
N GLY A 221 21.13 -9.58 -3.55
CA GLY A 221 21.27 -10.39 -4.76
C GLY A 221 20.96 -11.87 -4.55
N ARG A 222 21.52 -12.45 -3.47
CA ARG A 222 21.24 -13.82 -3.04
C ARG A 222 19.78 -14.02 -2.63
N ALA A 223 19.17 -13.04 -1.98
CA ALA A 223 17.79 -13.16 -1.49
C ALA A 223 16.73 -13.02 -2.58
N ILE A 224 16.95 -12.16 -3.60
CA ILE A 224 15.91 -11.77 -4.57
C ILE A 224 16.20 -12.18 -6.02
N GLY A 225 17.37 -12.77 -6.29
CA GLY A 225 17.71 -13.39 -7.57
C GLY A 225 18.36 -12.44 -8.59
N PHE A 226 19.38 -11.66 -8.18
CA PHE A 226 20.25 -10.93 -9.13
C PHE A 226 21.72 -11.00 -8.73
N ASP A 227 22.64 -10.79 -9.68
CA ASP A 227 24.07 -10.72 -9.37
C ASP A 227 24.44 -9.33 -8.82
N GLY A 228 24.35 -9.18 -7.50
CA GLY A 228 24.72 -7.96 -6.82
C GLY A 228 26.22 -7.64 -6.82
N LEU A 229 27.10 -8.62 -7.06
CA LEU A 229 28.54 -8.39 -7.07
C LEU A 229 29.01 -7.86 -8.42
N ASN A 230 28.68 -8.59 -9.50
CA ASN A 230 29.14 -8.28 -10.86
C ASN A 230 28.13 -7.48 -11.68
N SER A 231 26.88 -7.35 -11.24
CA SER A 231 25.84 -6.54 -11.91
C SER A 231 25.02 -5.65 -10.95
N PRO A 232 25.64 -4.88 -10.03
CA PRO A 232 24.93 -3.99 -9.10
C PRO A 232 24.04 -2.97 -9.83
N GLU A 233 24.39 -2.58 -11.05
CA GLU A 233 23.58 -1.69 -11.89
C GLU A 233 22.19 -2.25 -12.27
N THR A 234 21.94 -3.56 -12.05
CA THR A 234 20.60 -4.17 -12.20
C THR A 234 19.54 -3.44 -11.38
N VAL A 235 19.89 -2.96 -10.18
CA VAL A 235 18.98 -2.24 -9.27
C VAL A 235 18.47 -0.91 -9.87
N ALA A 236 19.21 -0.33 -10.83
CA ALA A 236 18.82 0.88 -11.55
C ALA A 236 18.25 0.63 -12.96
N ARG A 237 18.23 -0.63 -13.42
CA ARG A 237 17.76 -1.01 -14.77
C ARG A 237 16.46 -1.80 -14.74
N ASP A 238 16.30 -2.68 -13.76
CA ASP A 238 15.07 -3.46 -13.55
C ASP A 238 14.27 -2.84 -12.39
N ARG A 239 13.12 -2.26 -12.73
CA ARG A 239 12.21 -1.60 -11.76
C ARG A 239 11.60 -2.56 -10.73
N VAL A 240 11.44 -3.84 -11.05
CA VAL A 240 10.94 -4.86 -10.11
C VAL A 240 12.04 -5.25 -9.14
N ILE A 241 13.26 -5.51 -9.62
CA ILE A 241 14.43 -5.72 -8.74
C ILE A 241 14.67 -4.50 -7.86
N SER A 242 14.51 -3.29 -8.38
CA SER A 242 14.61 -2.03 -7.63
C SER A 242 13.65 -1.99 -6.44
N PHE A 243 12.37 -2.32 -6.62
CA PHE A 243 11.44 -2.42 -5.49
C PHE A 243 11.71 -3.62 -4.57
N LYS A 244 12.18 -4.75 -5.12
CA LYS A 244 12.56 -5.91 -4.30
C LYS A 244 13.76 -5.63 -3.40
N THR A 245 14.76 -4.82 -3.78
CA THR A 245 15.86 -4.46 -2.86
C THR A 245 15.37 -3.59 -1.70
N ALA A 246 14.43 -2.68 -1.95
CA ALA A 246 13.81 -1.87 -0.90
C ALA A 246 12.98 -2.72 0.07
N LEU A 247 12.13 -3.62 -0.44
CA LEU A 247 11.35 -4.55 0.39
C LEU A 247 12.25 -5.55 1.13
N TRP A 248 13.31 -6.05 0.49
CA TRP A 248 14.34 -6.88 1.13
C TRP A 248 14.96 -6.17 2.33
N PHE A 249 15.47 -4.96 2.14
CA PHE A 249 16.10 -4.18 3.20
C PHE A 249 15.12 -3.91 4.34
N TRP A 250 13.89 -3.51 4.01
CA TRP A 250 12.82 -3.28 4.98
C TRP A 250 12.54 -4.52 5.83
N MET A 251 12.25 -5.66 5.20
CA MET A 251 11.91 -6.89 5.92
C MET A 251 13.10 -7.49 6.69
N THR A 252 14.34 -7.24 6.24
CA THR A 252 15.54 -7.76 6.90
C THR A 252 15.96 -6.92 8.12
N TYR A 253 15.94 -5.59 8.02
CA TYR A 253 16.55 -4.71 9.03
C TYR A 253 15.56 -3.78 9.77
N VAL A 254 14.36 -3.52 9.22
CA VAL A 254 13.47 -2.45 9.68
C VAL A 254 12.13 -2.94 10.23
N HIS A 255 11.50 -3.93 9.60
CA HIS A 255 10.16 -4.45 9.96
C HIS A 255 10.04 -4.80 11.45
N SER A 256 11.07 -5.43 12.03
CA SER A 256 11.10 -5.88 13.43
C SER A 256 11.11 -4.76 14.48
N VAL A 257 11.30 -3.49 14.08
CA VAL A 257 11.23 -2.32 14.99
C VAL A 257 10.02 -1.42 14.74
N LEU A 258 9.12 -1.75 13.81
CA LEU A 258 7.96 -0.91 13.48
C LEU A 258 7.09 -0.59 14.70
N ASN A 259 6.86 -1.57 15.59
CA ASN A 259 6.09 -1.40 16.83
C ASN A 259 6.82 -0.54 17.89
N GLN A 260 8.10 -0.22 17.69
CA GLN A 260 8.89 0.62 18.58
C GLN A 260 8.75 2.11 18.22
N GLY A 261 8.28 2.44 17.01
CA GLY A 261 8.00 3.80 16.55
C GLY A 261 8.85 4.21 15.36
N PHE A 262 8.39 5.21 14.60
CA PHE A 262 9.04 5.64 13.35
C PHE A 262 10.48 6.17 13.56
N GLY A 263 10.81 6.68 14.77
CA GLY A 263 12.19 7.02 15.11
C GLY A 263 13.16 5.83 15.05
N GLU A 264 12.70 4.62 15.40
CA GLU A 264 13.53 3.41 15.27
C GLU A 264 13.73 2.98 13.81
N THR A 265 12.74 3.21 12.92
CA THR A 265 12.90 2.90 11.49
C THR A 265 13.91 3.84 10.83
N ILE A 266 13.91 5.14 11.20
CA ILE A 266 14.99 6.08 10.82
C ILE A 266 16.34 5.58 11.35
N ARG A 267 16.43 5.16 12.62
CA ARG A 267 17.67 4.67 13.21
C ARG A 267 18.23 3.43 12.52
N LYS A 268 17.37 2.54 12.03
CA LYS A 268 17.77 1.36 11.24
C LYS A 268 18.27 1.70 9.83
N ILE A 269 17.71 2.74 9.20
CA ILE A 269 18.06 3.12 7.83
C ILE A 269 19.32 4.00 7.80
N ASN A 270 19.39 5.06 8.60
CA ASN A 270 20.51 6.01 8.58
C ASN A 270 20.87 6.61 9.95
N GLY A 271 20.66 5.85 11.03
CA GLY A 271 20.89 6.31 12.39
C GLY A 271 22.28 6.90 12.71
N PRO A 272 23.38 6.38 12.13
CA PRO A 272 24.71 6.99 12.30
C PRO A 272 24.82 8.43 11.76
N ALA A 273 24.11 8.78 10.69
CA ALA A 273 24.19 10.11 10.08
C ALA A 273 23.10 11.08 10.57
N GLU A 274 21.90 10.58 10.90
CA GLU A 274 20.73 11.42 11.18
C GLU A 274 20.38 11.57 12.66
N CYS A 275 20.31 10.45 13.38
CA CYS A 275 19.82 10.42 14.76
C CYS A 275 20.81 11.01 15.77
N GLY A 276 20.33 11.31 16.99
CA GLY A 276 21.10 11.92 18.07
C GLY A 276 21.36 13.40 17.85
N GLY A 277 20.49 14.07 17.08
CA GLY A 277 20.63 15.48 16.71
C GLY A 277 21.66 15.76 15.61
N ARG A 278 22.19 14.75 14.92
CA ARG A 278 23.22 14.90 13.89
C ARG A 278 22.72 15.55 12.61
N ASN A 279 21.53 15.15 12.13
CA ASN A 279 20.89 15.79 10.99
C ASN A 279 19.37 15.88 11.22
N ARG A 280 18.98 16.88 12.01
CA ARG A 280 17.59 17.10 12.43
C ARG A 280 16.64 17.33 11.27
N ASP A 281 17.10 17.97 10.21
CA ASP A 281 16.26 18.31 9.05
C ASP A 281 15.87 17.07 8.24
N GLN A 282 16.79 16.11 8.07
CA GLN A 282 16.49 14.82 7.43
C GLN A 282 15.52 13.98 8.26
N VAL A 283 15.70 13.92 9.60
CA VAL A 283 14.75 13.27 10.51
C VAL A 283 13.34 13.88 10.36
N LEU A 284 13.23 15.22 10.42
CA LEU A 284 11.96 15.92 10.22
C LEU A 284 11.35 15.65 8.84
N ASP A 285 12.18 15.51 7.81
CA ASP A 285 11.74 15.29 6.44
C ASP A 285 11.06 13.93 6.22
N ARG A 286 11.59 12.89 6.86
CA ARG A 286 10.97 11.56 6.95
C ARG A 286 9.67 11.60 7.76
N VAL A 287 9.67 12.28 8.91
CA VAL A 287 8.49 12.41 9.79
C VAL A 287 7.33 13.11 9.08
N ARG A 288 7.60 14.17 8.32
CA ARG A 288 6.60 14.88 7.51
C ARG A 288 5.93 13.97 6.47
N ARG A 289 6.71 13.17 5.75
CA ARG A 289 6.18 12.17 4.79
C ARG A 289 5.34 11.10 5.49
N TYR A 290 5.85 10.54 6.59
CA TYR A 290 5.14 9.50 7.34
C TYR A 290 3.80 10.00 7.88
N THR A 291 3.77 11.19 8.46
CA THR A 291 2.54 11.80 9.00
C THR A 291 1.54 12.19 7.90
N ASP A 292 2.00 12.68 6.73
CA ASP A 292 1.14 12.88 5.55
C ASP A 292 0.55 11.57 5.03
N TYR A 293 1.36 10.51 4.88
CA TYR A 293 0.87 9.22 4.37
C TYR A 293 -0.06 8.52 5.37
N CYS A 294 0.23 8.58 6.68
CA CYS A 294 -0.69 8.15 7.74
C CYS A 294 -2.02 8.91 7.71
N LYS A 295 -1.99 10.24 7.48
CA LYS A 295 -3.20 11.06 7.29
C LYS A 295 -4.00 10.62 6.06
N ARG A 296 -3.34 10.36 4.92
CA ARG A 296 -3.98 9.87 3.69
C ARG A 296 -4.64 8.50 3.89
N PHE A 297 -4.03 7.62 4.68
CA PHE A 297 -4.62 6.31 5.01
C PHE A 297 -5.61 6.35 6.18
N GLY A 298 -5.80 7.49 6.87
CA GLY A 298 -6.65 7.59 8.04
C GLY A 298 -6.20 6.65 9.17
N VAL A 299 -4.93 6.78 9.58
CA VAL A 299 -4.35 6.08 10.74
C VAL A 299 -3.55 7.06 11.59
N ASP A 300 -3.57 6.87 12.91
CA ASP A 300 -2.70 7.61 13.83
C ASP A 300 -1.24 7.15 13.64
N PRO A 301 -0.26 8.07 13.48
CA PRO A 301 1.14 7.71 13.23
C PRO A 301 1.85 7.08 14.45
N GLY A 302 1.26 7.17 15.65
CA GLY A 302 1.85 6.67 16.89
C GLY A 302 2.87 7.61 17.54
N PRO A 303 3.36 7.27 18.75
CA PRO A 303 4.40 8.02 19.45
C PRO A 303 5.80 7.71 18.90
N ARG A 304 6.82 8.44 19.40
CA ARG A 304 8.25 8.22 19.09
C ARG A 304 8.55 8.29 17.59
N LEU A 305 8.18 9.41 16.98
CA LEU A 305 8.38 9.65 15.55
C LEU A 305 9.84 9.98 15.18
N GLU A 306 10.67 10.35 16.16
CA GLU A 306 11.98 10.96 15.93
C GLU A 306 13.11 10.17 16.61
N CYS A 307 14.34 10.45 16.17
CA CYS A 307 15.58 9.91 16.71
C CYS A 307 16.70 10.96 16.74
#